data_AF-A0A4Y6GTJ7-F1
#
_entry.id   AF-A0A4Y6GTJ7-F1
#
_cell.length_a   1.000
_cell.length_b   1.000
_cell.length_c   1.000
_cell.angle_alpha   90.00
_cell.angle_beta   90.00
_cell.angle_gamma   90.00
#
_symmetry.space_group_name_H-M   'P 1'
#
loop_
_entity.id
_entity.type
_entity.pdbx_description
1 polymer ?
#
loop_
_entity_poly.entity_id
_entity_poly.type
_entity_poly.pdbx_seq_one_letter_code
_entity_poly.pdbx_strand_id
1 'polypeptide(L)'
;ICTAQGVRDRRVRLSIGIARKFFDLQDMLGFDKASKTLGWLLRNSKKAIQELSHLKKPSDDAKFSLSALPPSSEFKEISDCHEDPAADERCFQSSNVKTTEMAKESMA
;
A
#
# COMPACT_ATOMS: atom_id res chain seq x y z
N ILE A 1 13.17 -5.67 -2.63
CA ILE A 1 13.34 -6.98 -1.96
C ILE A 1 13.57 -8.03 -3.02
N CYS A 2 14.63 -8.81 -2.91
CA CYS A 2 14.82 -9.96 -3.79
C CYS A 2 13.94 -11.10 -3.26
N THR A 3 13.09 -11.65 -4.11
CA THR A 3 12.26 -12.82 -3.84
C THR A 3 12.59 -13.91 -4.86
N ALA A 4 12.16 -15.15 -4.62
CA ALA A 4 12.31 -16.23 -5.61
C ALA A 4 11.64 -15.90 -6.96
N GLN A 5 10.71 -14.93 -6.99
CA GLN A 5 10.02 -14.44 -8.18
C GLN A 5 10.63 -13.12 -8.73
N GLY A 6 11.85 -12.76 -8.30
CA GLY A 6 12.54 -11.53 -8.71
C GLY A 6 12.47 -10.38 -7.71
N VAL A 7 12.94 -9.20 -8.13
CA VAL A 7 13.00 -7.99 -7.27
C VAL A 7 11.62 -7.34 -7.19
N ARG A 8 11.11 -7.14 -5.97
CA ARG A 8 9.86 -6.40 -5.73
C ARG A 8 10.09 -5.13 -4.93
N ASP A 9 9.20 -4.15 -5.10
CA ASP A 9 9.16 -2.98 -4.24
C ASP A 9 8.74 -3.37 -2.80
N ARG A 10 9.27 -2.64 -1.82
CA ARG A 10 8.96 -2.82 -0.40
C ARG A 10 7.76 -1.99 0.07
N ARG A 11 7.35 -1.00 -0.71
CA ARG A 11 6.31 -0.05 -0.30
C ARG A 11 4.93 -0.63 -0.56
N VAL A 12 4.01 -0.28 0.33
CA VAL A 12 2.58 -0.58 0.16
C VAL A 12 1.89 0.74 -0.14
N ARG A 13 1.18 0.82 -1.26
CA ARG A 13 0.35 1.97 -1.62
C ARG A 13 -1.09 1.65 -1.25
N LEU A 14 -1.70 2.50 -0.42
CA LEU A 14 -3.08 2.36 0.02
C LEU A 14 -3.92 3.43 -0.67
N SER A 15 -5.20 3.13 -0.93
CA SER A 15 -6.16 4.16 -1.31
C SER A 15 -6.41 5.11 -0.14
N ILE A 16 -6.84 6.34 -0.42
CA ILE A 16 -7.08 7.36 0.61
C ILE A 16 -8.01 6.89 1.72
N GLY A 17 -9.10 6.19 1.37
CA GLY A 17 -10.07 5.69 2.34
C GLY A 17 -9.51 4.60 3.26
N ILE A 18 -8.65 3.73 2.71
CA ILE A 18 -7.99 2.67 3.50
C ILE A 18 -6.84 3.24 4.33
N ALA A 19 -6.09 4.20 3.79
CA ALA A 19 -5.01 4.88 4.49
C ALA A 19 -5.51 5.53 5.79
N ARG A 20 -6.67 6.21 5.75
CA ARG A 20 -7.28 6.81 6.95
C ARG A 20 -7.51 5.76 8.05
N LYS A 21 -8.26 4.70 7.73
CA LYS A 21 -8.56 3.60 8.67
C LYS A 21 -7.29 2.91 9.19
N PHE A 22 -6.26 2.81 8.34
CA PHE A 22 -4.99 2.20 8.70
C PHE A 22 -4.21 3.04 9.72
N PHE A 23 -4.16 4.37 9.53
CA PHE A 23 -3.47 5.26 10.47
C PHE A 23 -4.26 5.41 11.78
N ASP A 24 -5.59 5.47 11.74
CA ASP A 24 -6.43 5.45 12.95
C ASP A 24 -6.14 4.19 13.80
N LEU A 25 -5.99 3.03 13.15
CA LEU A 25 -5.60 1.79 13.81
C LEU A 25 -4.17 1.85 14.36
N GLN A 26 -3.24 2.48 13.66
CA GLN A 26 -1.87 2.65 14.13
C GLN A 26 -1.84 3.46 15.43
N ASP A 27 -2.60 4.56 15.49
CA ASP A 27 -2.72 5.42 16.66
C ASP A 27 -3.38 4.69 17.83
N MET A 28 -4.46 3.94 17.57
CA MET A 28 -5.14 3.13 18.58
C MET A 28 -4.25 2.04 19.18
N LEU A 29 -3.36 1.45 18.37
CA LEU A 29 -2.39 0.45 18.84
C LEU A 29 -1.16 1.10 19.51
N GLY A 30 -1.00 2.42 19.41
CA GLY A 30 0.16 3.16 19.92
C GLY A 30 1.47 2.79 19.22
N PHE A 31 1.41 2.41 17.94
CA PHE A 31 2.61 2.00 17.20
C PHE A 31 3.28 3.18 16.48
N ASP A 32 4.57 3.33 16.72
CA ASP A 32 5.42 4.33 16.05
C ASP A 32 5.67 4.02 14.56
N LYS A 33 5.59 2.74 14.18
CA LYS A 33 5.89 2.29 12.81
C LYS A 33 4.72 1.55 12.19
N ALA A 34 4.27 2.01 11.03
CA ALA A 34 3.25 1.36 10.20
C ALA A 34 3.54 -0.13 9.90
N SER A 35 4.81 -0.51 9.80
CA SER A 35 5.20 -1.92 9.61
C SER A 35 4.79 -2.83 10.78
N LYS A 36 4.77 -2.30 12.01
CA LYS A 36 4.26 -3.02 13.19
C LYS A 36 2.75 -3.21 13.11
N THR A 37 2.01 -2.17 12.72
CA THR A 37 0.56 -2.24 12.47
C THR A 37 0.23 -3.29 11.43
N LEU A 38 0.95 -3.30 10.30
CA LEU A 38 0.79 -4.31 9.26
C LEU A 38 1.10 -5.73 9.78
N GLY A 39 2.16 -5.88 10.57
CA GLY A 39 2.48 -7.15 11.24
C GLY A 39 1.39 -7.60 12.21
N TRP A 40 0.76 -6.69 12.94
CA TRP A 40 -0.36 -6.98 13.81
C TRP A 40 -1.60 -7.42 13.03
N LEU A 41 -1.95 -6.71 11.95
CA LEU A 41 -3.05 -7.08 11.06
C LEU A 41 -2.90 -8.52 10.55
N LEU A 42 -1.71 -8.85 10.02
CA LEU A 42 -1.41 -10.20 9.52
C LEU A 42 -1.46 -11.28 10.60
N ARG A 43 -1.17 -10.94 11.86
CA ARG A 43 -1.27 -11.88 12.99
C ARG A 43 -2.71 -12.08 13.43
N ASN A 44 -3.49 -11.00 13.51
CA ASN A 44 -4.86 -11.04 13.98
C ASN A 44 -5.79 -11.70 12.94
N SER A 45 -5.49 -11.54 11.64
CA SER A 45 -6.23 -12.17 10.56
C SER A 45 -5.83 -13.63 10.27
N LYS A 46 -4.86 -14.22 11.00
CA LYS A 46 -4.37 -15.59 10.72
C LYS A 46 -5.48 -16.63 10.70
N LYS A 47 -6.40 -16.57 11.65
CA LYS A 47 -7.53 -17.52 11.75
C LYS A 47 -8.43 -17.43 10.52
N ALA A 48 -8.84 -16.21 10.15
CA ALA A 48 -9.65 -15.97 8.96
C ALA A 48 -8.95 -16.45 7.66
N ILE A 49 -7.63 -16.22 7.54
CA ILE A 49 -6.86 -16.72 6.38
C ILE A 49 -6.84 -18.25 6.36
N GLN A 50 -6.65 -18.91 7.51
CA GLN A 50 -6.67 -20.37 7.60
C GLN A 50 -8.02 -20.94 7.19
N GLU A 51 -9.12 -20.41 7.73
CA GLU A 51 -10.49 -20.82 7.37
C GLU A 51 -10.75 -20.70 5.86
N LEU A 52 -10.37 -19.57 5.24
CA LEU A 52 -10.50 -19.39 3.80
C LEU A 52 -9.65 -20.37 2.98
N SER A 53 -8.45 -20.72 3.46
CA SER A 53 -7.60 -21.69 2.78
C SER A 53 -8.18 -23.11 2.79
N HIS A 54 -8.96 -23.45 3.82
CA HIS A 54 -9.64 -24.74 3.92
C HIS A 54 -10.88 -24.80 3.02
N LEU A 55 -11.62 -23.69 2.90
CA LEU A 55 -12.80 -23.61 2.02
C LEU A 55 -12.45 -23.66 0.52
N LYS A 56 -11.24 -23.25 0.14
CA LYS A 56 -10.79 -23.25 -1.26
C LYS A 56 -10.23 -24.60 -1.73
N LYS A 57 -10.24 -25.65 -0.90
CA LYS A 57 -10.08 -27.02 -1.40
C LYS A 57 -11.32 -27.34 -2.25
N PRO A 58 -11.20 -27.58 -3.56
CA PRO A 58 -12.37 -27.96 -4.35
C PRO A 58 -12.83 -29.33 -3.87
N SER A 59 -13.92 -29.36 -3.12
CA SER A 59 -14.86 -30.46 -3.21
C SER A 59 -15.66 -30.22 -4.50
N ASP A 60 -15.59 -31.16 -5.44
CA ASP A 60 -16.11 -31.07 -6.82
C ASP A 60 -17.63 -30.91 -6.98
N ASP A 61 -18.37 -30.44 -5.97
CA ASP A 61 -19.83 -30.40 -5.99
C ASP A 61 -20.39 -29.08 -5.47
N ALA A 62 -20.39 -28.04 -6.31
CA ALA A 62 -21.48 -27.06 -6.38
C ALA A 62 -21.20 -26.02 -7.49
N LYS A 63 -21.83 -26.21 -8.65
CA LYS A 63 -22.14 -25.13 -9.58
C LYS A 63 -22.98 -24.07 -8.85
N PHE A 64 -22.36 -22.97 -8.43
CA PHE A 64 -23.11 -21.75 -8.12
C PHE A 64 -23.14 -20.88 -9.38
N SER A 65 -24.18 -21.10 -10.20
CA SER A 65 -24.51 -20.24 -11.33
C SER A 65 -25.04 -18.89 -10.80
N LEU A 66 -24.17 -17.88 -10.73
CA LEU A 66 -24.61 -16.48 -10.65
C LEU A 66 -24.87 -15.95 -12.06
N SER A 67 -26.02 -16.31 -12.61
CA SER A 67 -26.54 -15.72 -13.84
C SER A 67 -27.95 -15.21 -13.58
N ALA A 68 -28.08 -14.17 -12.74
CA ALA A 68 -29.22 -13.25 -12.74
C ALA A 68 -29.07 -12.24 -11.61
N LEU A 69 -28.33 -11.14 -11.83
CA LEU A 69 -28.65 -9.86 -11.18
C LEU A 69 -28.49 -8.73 -12.23
N PRO A 70 -29.45 -7.79 -12.32
CA PRO A 70 -29.60 -6.82 -13.41
C PRO A 70 -28.60 -5.65 -13.33
N PRO A 71 -28.29 -4.97 -14.45
CA PRO A 71 -27.51 -3.74 -14.44
C PRO A 71 -28.44 -2.56 -14.13
N SER A 72 -28.34 -1.99 -12.92
CA SER A 72 -28.85 -0.65 -12.61
C SER A 72 -27.87 0.01 -11.64
N SER A 73 -27.03 0.93 -12.14
CA SER A 73 -27.17 2.37 -11.87
C SER A 73 -27.05 2.66 -10.37
N GLU A 74 -25.92 3.12 -9.81
CA GLU A 74 -25.17 4.34 -10.15
C GLU A 74 -23.65 4.16 -9.94
N PHE A 75 -22.86 4.35 -10.99
CA PHE A 75 -21.44 4.69 -10.87
C PHE A 75 -21.37 6.22 -10.73
N LYS A 76 -20.99 6.74 -9.56
CA LYS A 76 -20.61 8.15 -9.47
C LYS A 76 -19.22 8.29 -10.04
N GLU A 77 -19.20 8.61 -11.33
CA GLU A 77 -18.04 9.14 -12.04
C GLU A 77 -17.54 10.36 -11.27
N ILE A 78 -16.42 10.23 -10.56
CA ILE A 78 -15.64 11.40 -10.15
C ILE A 78 -14.81 11.78 -11.38
N SER A 79 -15.51 12.35 -12.36
CA SER A 79 -14.95 13.22 -13.36
C SER A 79 -15.00 14.62 -12.77
N ASP A 80 -13.85 15.12 -12.34
CA ASP A 80 -13.53 16.52 -12.63
C ASP A 80 -12.01 16.65 -12.74
N CYS A 81 -11.55 16.51 -13.98
CA CYS A 81 -10.27 17.06 -14.40
C CYS A 81 -10.53 18.52 -14.78
N HIS A 82 -10.22 19.45 -13.88
CA HIS A 82 -9.88 20.80 -14.28
C HIS A 82 -8.59 21.23 -13.58
N GLU A 83 -7.54 21.39 -14.39
CA GLU A 83 -6.37 22.18 -14.07
C GLU A 83 -6.80 23.63 -13.84
N ASP A 84 -6.27 24.28 -12.80
CA ASP A 84 -5.78 25.64 -12.99
C ASP A 84 -4.52 25.87 -12.13
N PRO A 85 -3.53 26.61 -12.65
CA PRO A 85 -2.13 26.48 -12.32
C PRO A 85 -1.66 27.62 -11.42
N ALA A 86 -1.29 27.29 -10.19
CA ALA A 86 -0.46 28.16 -9.37
C ALA A 86 0.77 27.37 -8.93
N ALA A 87 1.89 27.67 -9.56
CA ALA A 87 3.19 27.13 -9.24
C ALA A 87 3.50 27.29 -7.73
N ASP A 88 3.76 26.17 -7.05
CA ASP A 88 4.88 26.09 -6.12
C ASP A 88 5.50 24.69 -6.19
N GLU A 89 6.47 24.60 -7.09
CA GLU A 89 7.65 23.76 -6.98
C GLU A 89 7.93 23.28 -5.56
N ARG A 90 7.70 21.99 -5.29
CA ARG A 90 8.68 21.22 -4.51
C ARG A 90 8.64 19.76 -4.92
N CYS A 91 9.37 19.50 -5.99
CA CYS A 91 10.02 18.23 -6.22
C CYS A 91 10.74 17.80 -4.93
N PHE A 92 10.28 16.75 -4.25
CA PHE A 92 11.07 16.13 -3.19
C PHE A 92 12.22 15.38 -3.88
N GLN A 93 13.22 16.14 -4.31
CA GLN A 93 14.47 15.59 -4.78
C GLN A 93 15.13 14.89 -3.61
N SER A 94 15.45 13.62 -3.84
CA SER A 94 16.41 12.83 -3.09
C SER A 94 17.61 13.69 -2.71
N SER A 95 17.75 14.05 -1.44
CA SER A 95 19.00 14.56 -0.92
C SER A 95 20.00 13.40 -0.86
N ASN A 96 20.75 13.22 -1.94
CA ASN A 96 22.05 12.58 -1.87
C ASN A 96 22.93 13.46 -0.99
N VAL A 97 23.27 13.00 0.22
CA VAL A 97 24.27 13.68 1.05
C VAL A 97 25.58 13.63 0.29
N LYS A 98 26.05 14.78 -0.19
CA LYS A 98 27.38 14.92 -0.76
C LYS A 98 28.38 14.86 0.39
N THR A 99 29.09 13.75 0.50
CA THR A 99 30.33 13.64 1.27
C THR A 99 31.34 14.61 0.65
N THR A 100 31.65 15.70 1.35
CA THR A 100 32.78 16.56 0.98
C THR A 100 34.05 15.97 1.59
N GLU A 101 34.83 15.34 0.74
CA GLU A 101 36.22 14.98 0.94
C GLU A 101 37.06 16.26 1.02
N MET A 102 37.67 16.55 2.17
CA MET A 102 38.65 17.63 2.29
C MET A 102 40.03 17.11 1.88
N ALA A 103 40.34 17.15 0.59
CA ALA A 103 41.71 17.16 0.13
C ALA A 103 42.25 18.58 0.27
N LYS A 104 43.19 18.79 1.19
CA LYS A 104 44.08 19.95 1.21
C LYS A 104 45.48 19.45 0.88
N GLU A 105 45.85 19.63 -0.38
CA GLU A 105 47.23 19.53 -0.87
C GLU A 105 47.65 20.92 -1.39
N SER A 106 48.93 21.26 -1.18
CA SER A 106 49.65 22.50 -1.56
C SER A 106 49.47 23.70 -0.61
N MET A 107 50.48 24.43 -0.12
CA MET A 107 51.85 24.64 -0.62
C MET A 107 52.70 25.34 0.46
N ALA A 108 53.92 24.84 0.73
CA ALA A 108 55.15 25.59 1.09
C ALA A 108 56.31 24.59 1.25
#